data_AF-A0ABC8VTC5-F1
#
_entry.id   AF-A0ABC8VTC5-F1
#
_cell.length_a   1.000
_cell.length_b   1.000
_cell.length_c   1.000
_cell.angle_alpha   90.00
_cell.angle_beta   90.00
_cell.angle_gamma   90.00
#
_symmetry.space_group_name_H-M   'P 1'
#
loop_
_entity.id
_entity.type
_entity.pdbx_description
1 polymer ?
#
loop_
_entity_poly.entity_id
_entity_poly.type
_entity_poly.pdbx_seq_one_letter_code
_entity_poly.pdbx_strand_id
1 'polypeptide(L)'
;MVTSIRVVVGIIASVVCVLLYTVPVLTFKRVIKEASVGEFSCLPYILALFSALTWGWYGFPVVSNGWENLSLFGTCSVGVFFELSFIIIYIWYAPREKKKQVMKTKSVEFMPFYLSLFSLLTSLMWTLYGILGRDPYITAPNSVGCLTGILQLVVYCIYSRCKDPPKTHDDIEKVISELEVAASLEDTNGCKP
;
A
#
# COMPACT_ATOMS: atom_id res chain seq x y z
N MET A 1 15.51 21.41 -22.83
CA MET A 1 16.20 20.54 -21.84
C MET A 1 15.32 20.21 -20.65
N VAL A 2 14.85 21.19 -19.86
CA VAL A 2 14.01 20.94 -18.67
C VAL A 2 12.70 20.21 -19.00
N THR A 3 12.00 20.60 -20.07
CA THR A 3 10.75 19.94 -20.52
C THR A 3 10.98 18.47 -20.88
N SER A 4 12.09 18.16 -21.56
CA SER A 4 12.46 16.79 -21.93
C SER A 4 12.71 15.92 -20.70
N ILE A 5 13.41 16.46 -19.69
CA ILE A 5 13.64 15.77 -18.40
C ILE A 5 12.31 15.54 -17.69
N ARG A 6 11.40 16.52 -17.70
CA ARG A 6 10.08 16.40 -17.08
C ARG A 6 9.25 15.27 -17.70
N VAL A 7 9.27 15.14 -19.03
CA VAL A 7 8.59 14.04 -19.73
C VAL A 7 9.18 12.68 -19.34
N VAL A 8 10.50 12.55 -19.29
CA VAL A 8 11.16 11.30 -18.87
C VAL A 8 10.77 10.93 -17.43
N VAL A 9 10.81 11.88 -16.50
CA VAL A 9 10.36 11.68 -15.11
C VAL A 9 8.89 11.27 -15.07
N GLY A 10 8.03 11.91 -15.87
CA GLY A 10 6.62 11.56 -15.99
C GLY A 10 6.40 10.12 -16.47
N ILE A 11 7.12 9.67 -17.50
CA ILE A 11 7.05 8.28 -18.00
C ILE A 11 7.49 7.28 -16.93
N ILE A 12 8.59 7.57 -16.23
CA ILE A 12 9.07 6.71 -15.13
C ILE A 12 8.01 6.65 -14.02
N ALA A 13 7.44 7.79 -13.63
CA ALA A 13 6.35 7.86 -12.65
C ALA A 13 5.15 7.01 -13.10
N SER A 14 4.76 7.08 -14.37
CA SER A 14 3.68 6.25 -14.93
C SER A 14 3.96 4.76 -14.79
N VAL A 15 5.18 4.31 -15.11
CA VAL A 15 5.56 2.89 -14.97
C VAL A 15 5.45 2.44 -13.52
N VAL A 16 5.94 3.25 -12.57
CA VAL A 16 5.83 2.95 -11.13
C VAL A 16 4.37 2.92 -10.68
N CYS A 17 3.53 3.86 -11.15
CA CYS A 17 2.09 3.85 -10.86
C CYS A 17 1.39 2.61 -11.40
N VAL A 18 1.73 2.13 -12.60
CA VAL A 18 1.16 0.89 -13.15
C VAL A 18 1.52 -0.30 -12.26
N LEU A 19 2.77 -0.40 -11.80
CA LEU A 19 3.17 -1.44 -10.85
C LEU A 19 2.36 -1.33 -9.54
N LEU A 20 2.14 -0.11 -9.03
CA LEU A 20 1.31 0.11 -7.85
C LEU A 20 -0.14 -0.35 -8.07
N TYR A 21 -0.73 -0.05 -9.23
CA TYR A 21 -2.08 -0.51 -9.60
C TYR A 21 -2.20 -2.03 -9.76
N THR A 22 -1.08 -2.74 -9.96
CA THR A 22 -1.11 -4.22 -9.96
C THR A 22 -1.16 -4.83 -8.55
N VAL A 23 -0.88 -4.07 -7.48
CA VAL A 23 -0.87 -4.61 -6.12
C VAL A 23 -2.23 -5.20 -5.70
N PRO A 24 -3.37 -4.53 -5.93
CA PRO A 24 -4.69 -5.10 -5.65
C PRO A 24 -5.02 -6.34 -6.49
N VAL A 25 -4.40 -6.56 -7.65
CA VAL A 25 -4.64 -7.74 -8.50
C VAL A 25 -4.31 -9.02 -7.75
N LEU A 26 -3.24 -9.01 -6.95
CA LEU A 26 -2.85 -10.16 -6.13
C LEU A 26 -3.94 -10.49 -5.09
N THR A 27 -4.53 -9.46 -4.48
CA THR A 27 -5.65 -9.57 -3.55
C THR A 27 -6.91 -10.11 -4.24
N PHE A 28 -7.25 -9.60 -5.43
CA PHE A 28 -8.43 -10.07 -6.18
C PHE A 28 -8.28 -11.49 -6.72
N LYS A 29 -7.07 -11.93 -7.08
CA LYS A 29 -6.82 -13.34 -7.43
C LYS A 29 -7.23 -14.29 -6.30
N ARG A 30 -6.94 -13.90 -5.05
CA ARG A 30 -7.39 -14.64 -3.86
C ARG A 30 -8.91 -14.62 -3.74
N VAL A 31 -9.54 -13.45 -3.91
CA VAL A 31 -11.01 -13.29 -3.84
C VAL A 31 -11.75 -14.16 -4.87
N ILE A 32 -11.25 -14.24 -6.10
CA ILE A 32 -11.85 -15.09 -7.15
C ILE A 32 -11.70 -16.57 -6.80
N LYS A 33 -10.55 -16.98 -6.25
CA LYS A 33 -10.33 -18.37 -5.83
C LYS A 33 -11.19 -18.78 -4.64
N GLU A 34 -11.38 -17.87 -3.68
CA GLU A 34 -12.17 -18.09 -2.47
C GLU A 34 -13.68 -17.85 -2.69
N ALA A 35 -14.07 -17.36 -3.88
CA ALA A 35 -15.45 -16.98 -4.24
C ALA A 35 -16.18 -16.14 -3.17
N SER A 36 -15.41 -15.40 -2.37
CA SER A 36 -15.88 -14.63 -1.22
C SER A 36 -15.00 -13.41 -1.06
N VAL A 37 -15.63 -12.24 -0.96
CA VAL A 37 -14.94 -10.94 -0.87
C VAL A 37 -14.48 -10.64 0.57
N GLY A 38 -14.49 -11.62 1.47
CA GLY A 38 -14.00 -11.48 2.84
C GLY A 38 -14.56 -10.23 3.55
N GLU A 39 -13.68 -9.52 4.27
CA GLU A 39 -13.96 -8.20 4.86
C GLU A 39 -13.48 -7.02 3.99
N PHE A 40 -13.14 -7.26 2.72
CA PHE A 40 -12.61 -6.21 1.85
C PHE A 40 -13.69 -5.14 1.61
N SER A 41 -13.35 -3.87 1.81
CA SER A 41 -14.24 -2.74 1.51
C SER A 41 -14.04 -2.24 0.08
N CYS A 42 -15.12 -1.83 -0.59
CA CYS A 42 -15.01 -1.18 -1.90
C CYS A 42 -14.54 0.29 -1.85
N LEU A 43 -14.58 0.89 -0.65
CA LEU A 43 -14.25 2.30 -0.41
C LEU A 43 -12.93 2.78 -1.03
N PRO A 44 -11.78 2.09 -0.86
CA PRO A 44 -10.52 2.52 -1.47
C PRO A 44 -10.60 2.64 -2.99
N TYR A 45 -11.29 1.74 -3.69
CA TYR A 45 -11.40 1.76 -5.15
C TYR A 45 -12.28 2.91 -5.64
N ILE A 46 -13.39 3.19 -4.93
CA ILE A 46 -14.26 4.33 -5.27
C ILE A 46 -13.53 5.66 -5.06
N LEU A 47 -12.78 5.79 -3.96
CA LEU A 47 -11.97 6.98 -3.67
C LEU A 47 -10.83 7.14 -4.69
N ALA A 48 -10.18 6.04 -5.08
CA ALA A 48 -9.14 6.05 -6.10
C ALA A 48 -9.70 6.45 -7.48
N LEU A 49 -10.86 5.94 -7.86
CA LEU A 49 -11.54 6.32 -9.11
C LEU A 49 -11.86 7.82 -9.15
N PHE A 50 -12.44 8.36 -8.07
CA PHE A 50 -12.73 9.80 -7.99
C PHE A 50 -11.46 10.66 -8.06
N SER A 51 -10.39 10.21 -7.39
CA SER A 51 -9.09 10.87 -7.45
C SER A 51 -8.51 10.85 -8.88
N ALA A 52 -8.55 9.70 -9.55
CA ALA A 52 -8.04 9.55 -10.92
C ALA A 52 -8.83 10.40 -11.92
N LEU A 53 -10.15 10.54 -11.77
CA LEU A 53 -10.96 11.43 -12.61
C LEU A 53 -10.59 12.90 -12.38
N THR A 54 -10.36 13.31 -11.14
CA THR A 54 -9.97 14.69 -10.80
C THR A 54 -8.60 15.05 -11.40
N TRP A 55 -7.60 14.18 -11.21
CA TRP A 55 -6.26 14.38 -11.77
C TRP A 55 -6.21 14.20 -13.29
N GLY A 56 -7.03 13.32 -13.84
CA GLY A 56 -7.21 13.15 -15.28
C GLY A 56 -7.80 14.41 -15.92
N TRP A 57 -8.82 15.01 -15.31
CA TRP A 57 -9.38 16.29 -15.75
C TRP A 57 -8.32 17.40 -15.70
N TYR A 58 -7.52 17.46 -14.64
CA TYR A 58 -6.42 18.41 -14.51
C TYR A 58 -5.35 18.22 -15.60
N GLY A 59 -4.99 16.98 -15.93
CA GLY A 59 -4.00 16.66 -16.96
C GLY A 59 -4.47 16.89 -18.40
N PHE A 60 -5.76 17.15 -18.62
CA PHE A 60 -6.32 17.36 -19.95
C PHE A 60 -5.79 18.68 -20.56
N PRO A 61 -5.44 18.71 -21.87
CA PRO A 61 -4.74 19.85 -22.48
C PRO A 61 -5.54 21.15 -22.50
N VAL A 62 -6.86 21.08 -22.28
CA VAL A 62 -7.74 22.26 -22.18
C VAL A 62 -7.67 22.92 -20.81
N VAL A 63 -7.43 22.15 -19.74
CA VAL A 63 -7.40 22.63 -18.35
C VAL A 63 -5.97 22.93 -17.90
N SER A 64 -5.02 22.14 -18.36
CA SER A 64 -3.59 22.34 -18.14
C SER A 64 -3.01 23.38 -19.11
N ASN A 65 -1.79 23.86 -18.83
CA ASN A 65 -0.99 24.70 -19.72
C ASN A 65 -0.55 23.93 -21.00
N GLY A 66 -1.50 23.54 -21.84
CA GLY A 66 -1.29 22.74 -23.05
C GLY A 66 -0.94 21.27 -22.76
N TRP A 67 -0.12 20.67 -23.64
CA TRP A 67 0.27 19.25 -23.63
C TRP A 67 1.30 18.87 -22.55
N GLU A 68 1.56 19.80 -21.64
CA GLU A 68 2.62 19.73 -20.66
C GLU A 68 2.40 18.64 -19.59
N ASN A 69 1.13 18.32 -19.29
CA ASN A 69 0.69 17.34 -18.30
C ASN A 69 0.16 16.02 -18.91
N LEU A 70 0.51 15.72 -20.17
CA LEU A 70 0.02 14.53 -20.88
C LEU A 70 0.35 13.21 -20.16
N SER A 71 1.54 13.12 -19.54
CA SER A 71 1.94 11.94 -18.75
C SER A 71 1.01 11.69 -17.56
N LEU A 72 0.51 12.75 -16.91
CA LEU A 72 -0.44 12.66 -15.80
C LEU A 72 -1.79 12.14 -16.30
N PHE A 73 -2.30 12.70 -17.41
CA PHE A 73 -3.54 12.23 -18.04
C PHE A 73 -3.48 10.75 -18.46
N GLY A 74 -2.37 10.34 -19.10
CA GLY A 74 -2.16 8.96 -19.51
C GLY A 74 -2.13 7.99 -18.32
N THR A 75 -1.45 8.38 -17.23
CA THR A 75 -1.41 7.57 -16.00
C THR A 75 -2.80 7.43 -15.37
N CYS A 76 -3.56 8.52 -15.30
CA CYS A 76 -4.91 8.51 -14.74
C CYS A 76 -5.86 7.63 -15.56
N SER A 77 -5.73 7.63 -16.90
CA SER A 77 -6.54 6.81 -17.80
C SER A 77 -6.32 5.30 -17.55
N VAL A 78 -5.06 4.89 -17.36
CA VAL A 78 -4.73 3.51 -16.98
C VAL A 78 -5.27 3.17 -15.59
N GLY A 79 -5.14 4.09 -14.62
CA GLY A 79 -5.70 3.93 -13.28
C GLY A 79 -7.22 3.70 -13.32
N VAL A 80 -7.96 4.54 -14.05
CA VAL A 80 -9.42 4.40 -14.22
C VAL A 80 -9.80 3.01 -14.76
N PHE A 81 -9.05 2.48 -15.74
CA PHE A 81 -9.30 1.15 -16.27
C PHE A 81 -9.16 0.04 -15.21
N PHE A 82 -8.09 0.08 -14.42
CA PHE A 82 -7.87 -0.89 -13.34
C PHE A 82 -8.92 -0.76 -12.23
N GLU A 83 -9.19 0.46 -11.76
CA GLU A 83 -10.15 0.71 -10.68
C GLU A 83 -11.58 0.30 -11.08
N LEU A 84 -12.01 0.60 -12.30
CA LEU A 84 -13.32 0.15 -12.81
C LEU A 84 -13.39 -1.38 -12.87
N SER A 85 -12.32 -2.03 -13.35
CA SER A 85 -12.25 -3.49 -13.38
C SER A 85 -12.37 -4.09 -11.98
N PHE A 86 -11.66 -3.53 -10.98
CA PHE A 86 -11.75 -3.97 -9.59
C PHE A 86 -13.12 -3.76 -8.98
N ILE A 87 -13.76 -2.62 -9.23
CA ILE A 87 -15.12 -2.33 -8.75
C ILE A 87 -16.13 -3.32 -9.35
N ILE A 88 -16.02 -3.64 -10.64
CA ILE A 88 -16.89 -4.62 -11.31
C ILE A 88 -16.71 -6.00 -10.68
N ILE A 89 -15.47 -6.47 -10.53
CA ILE A 89 -15.17 -7.76 -9.89
C ILE A 89 -15.72 -7.76 -8.46
N TYR A 90 -15.50 -6.69 -7.69
CA TYR A 90 -16.03 -6.57 -6.34
C TYR A 90 -17.55 -6.72 -6.31
N ILE A 91 -18.29 -6.01 -7.16
CA ILE A 91 -19.77 -6.08 -7.19
C ILE A 91 -20.27 -7.48 -7.57
N TRP A 92 -19.58 -8.16 -8.49
CA TRP A 92 -19.95 -9.50 -8.93
C TRP A 92 -19.78 -10.56 -7.85
N TYR A 93 -18.68 -10.51 -7.10
CA TYR A 93 -18.37 -11.53 -6.08
C TYR A 93 -18.87 -11.14 -4.68
N ALA A 94 -19.20 -9.88 -4.40
CA ALA A 94 -19.59 -9.42 -3.05
C ALA A 94 -20.97 -9.97 -2.62
N PRO A 95 -21.03 -10.82 -1.58
CA PRO A 95 -22.30 -11.33 -1.07
C PRO A 95 -23.12 -10.21 -0.43
N ARG A 96 -24.43 -10.15 -0.74
CA ARG A 96 -25.36 -9.08 -0.31
C ARG A 96 -25.53 -8.98 1.22
N GLU A 97 -25.18 -10.02 1.97
CA GLU A 97 -25.46 -10.21 3.40
C GLU A 97 -24.38 -9.67 4.37
N LYS A 98 -23.15 -9.37 3.92
CA LYS A 98 -22.07 -8.91 4.82
C LYS A 98 -21.60 -7.48 4.55
N LYS A 99 -22.55 -6.55 4.39
CA LYS A 99 -22.26 -5.11 4.23
C LYS A 99 -21.96 -4.36 5.55
N LYS A 100 -21.91 -5.05 6.71
CA LYS A 100 -22.00 -4.35 8.01
C LYS A 100 -20.89 -4.59 9.03
N GLN A 101 -19.73 -5.14 8.66
CA GLN A 101 -18.65 -5.21 9.64
C GLN A 101 -17.28 -5.12 8.98
N VAL A 102 -16.81 -3.87 8.80
CA VAL A 102 -15.41 -3.60 8.47
C VAL A 102 -14.88 -2.61 9.49
N MET A 103 -14.40 -3.14 10.61
CA MET A 103 -13.58 -2.36 11.55
C MET A 103 -12.70 -3.21 12.48
N LYS A 104 -12.42 -4.49 12.16
CA LYS A 104 -11.69 -5.33 13.13
C LYS A 104 -10.53 -6.17 12.65
N THR A 105 -10.19 -6.19 11.35
CA THR A 105 -9.02 -6.96 10.92
C THR A 105 -7.94 -6.03 10.37
N LYS A 106 -7.13 -5.51 11.30
CA LYS A 106 -5.82 -4.90 11.03
C LYS A 106 -4.81 -5.99 10.64
N SER A 107 -5.00 -6.64 9.49
CA SER A 107 -3.93 -7.43 8.88
C SER A 107 -3.48 -6.74 7.60
N VAL A 108 -2.47 -5.88 7.75
CA VAL A 108 -1.67 -5.31 6.65
C VAL A 108 -0.56 -6.29 6.26
N GLU A 109 -0.80 -7.60 6.41
CA GLU A 109 0.17 -8.68 6.20
C GLU A 109 0.42 -8.97 4.70
N PHE A 110 0.28 -7.96 3.87
CA PHE A 110 0.88 -7.91 2.54
C PHE A 110 1.86 -6.73 2.54
N MET A 111 3.05 -7.01 3.04
CA MET A 111 4.29 -6.22 3.01
C MET A 111 4.13 -4.69 2.95
N PRO A 112 3.88 -4.03 4.10
CA PRO A 112 3.82 -2.57 4.20
C PRO A 112 5.10 -1.89 3.70
N PHE A 113 6.24 -2.59 3.68
CA PHE A 113 7.49 -2.10 3.09
C PHE A 113 7.38 -1.79 1.60
N TYR A 114 6.97 -2.75 0.77
CA TYR A 114 6.91 -2.54 -0.67
C TYR A 114 5.85 -1.50 -1.03
N LEU A 115 4.68 -1.53 -0.37
CA LEU A 115 3.64 -0.52 -0.51
C LEU A 115 4.14 0.89 -0.14
N SER A 116 4.80 1.03 1.00
CA SER A 116 5.38 2.32 1.44
C SER A 116 6.50 2.79 0.52
N LEU A 117 7.38 1.89 0.07
CA LEU A 117 8.48 2.20 -0.85
C LEU A 117 7.97 2.65 -2.22
N PHE A 118 7.05 1.90 -2.84
CA PHE A 118 6.48 2.28 -4.14
C PHE A 118 5.64 3.56 -4.04
N SER A 119 4.91 3.75 -2.93
CA SER A 119 4.19 5.00 -2.68
C SER A 119 5.14 6.18 -2.53
N LEU A 120 6.24 6.04 -1.79
CA LEU A 120 7.25 7.08 -1.62
C LEU A 120 7.93 7.42 -2.95
N LEU A 121 8.33 6.42 -3.73
CA LEU A 121 8.91 6.61 -5.07
C LEU A 121 7.94 7.34 -5.99
N THR A 122 6.67 6.94 -5.97
CA THR A 122 5.60 7.61 -6.74
C THR A 122 5.47 9.07 -6.33
N SER A 123 5.35 9.37 -5.03
CA SER A 123 5.26 10.74 -4.53
C SER A 123 6.49 11.58 -4.85
N LEU A 124 7.69 11.02 -4.77
CA LEU A 124 8.94 11.72 -5.12
C LEU A 124 8.98 12.06 -6.61
N MET A 125 8.60 11.12 -7.48
CA MET A 125 8.59 11.35 -8.92
C MET A 125 7.56 12.39 -9.33
N TRP A 126 6.35 12.38 -8.75
CA TRP A 126 5.34 13.42 -9.01
C TRP A 126 5.68 14.78 -8.41
N THR A 127 6.34 14.81 -7.26
CA THR A 127 6.87 16.06 -6.67
C THR A 127 7.95 16.65 -7.57
N LEU A 128 8.90 15.83 -8.04
CA LEU A 128 9.93 16.25 -8.98
C LEU A 128 9.31 16.74 -10.30
N TYR A 129 8.32 16.02 -10.83
CA TYR A 129 7.55 16.41 -12.01
C TYR A 129 6.90 17.79 -11.86
N GLY A 130 6.24 18.03 -10.71
CA GLY A 130 5.62 19.33 -10.37
C GLY A 130 6.64 20.46 -10.25
N ILE A 131 7.79 20.22 -9.59
CA ILE A 131 8.87 21.21 -9.45
C ILE A 131 9.44 21.59 -10.83
N LEU A 132 9.69 20.60 -11.70
CA LEU A 132 10.18 20.85 -13.06
C LEU A 132 9.14 21.58 -13.93
N GLY A 133 7.85 21.36 -13.67
CA GLY A 133 6.74 22.09 -14.30
C GLY A 133 6.46 23.46 -13.71
N ARG A 134 7.09 23.82 -12.58
CA ARG A 134 6.71 24.96 -11.73
C ARG A 134 5.21 24.94 -11.39
N ASP A 135 4.67 23.75 -11.18
CA ASP A 135 3.27 23.51 -10.90
C ASP A 135 3.08 23.23 -9.40
N PRO A 136 2.61 24.22 -8.61
CA PRO A 136 2.41 24.05 -7.18
C PRO A 136 1.25 23.10 -6.85
N TYR A 137 0.27 22.94 -7.76
CA TYR A 137 -0.89 22.09 -7.53
C TYR A 137 -0.52 20.60 -7.56
N ILE A 138 0.42 20.22 -8.43
CA ILE A 138 1.00 18.88 -8.41
C ILE A 138 1.99 18.74 -7.22
N THR A 139 2.81 19.75 -6.97
CA THR A 139 3.91 19.66 -6.00
C THR A 139 3.40 19.56 -4.55
N ALA A 140 2.42 20.36 -4.15
CA ALA A 140 1.95 20.44 -2.76
C ALA A 140 1.41 19.09 -2.20
N PRO A 141 0.41 18.43 -2.83
CA PRO A 141 -0.12 17.17 -2.30
C PRO A 141 0.91 16.04 -2.36
N ASN A 142 1.78 16.01 -3.38
CA ASN A 142 2.81 14.98 -3.50
C ASN A 142 3.96 15.17 -2.51
N SER A 143 4.27 16.42 -2.12
CA SER A 143 5.24 16.71 -1.05
C SER A 143 4.74 16.19 0.30
N VAL A 144 3.44 16.38 0.59
CA VAL A 144 2.81 15.76 1.76
C VAL A 144 2.87 14.24 1.67
N GLY A 145 2.63 13.67 0.49
CA GLY A 145 2.80 12.23 0.20
C GLY A 145 4.21 11.70 0.46
N CYS A 146 5.24 12.48 0.16
CA CYS A 146 6.62 12.12 0.47
C CYS A 146 6.85 12.06 1.99
N LEU A 147 6.36 13.06 2.72
CA LEU A 147 6.48 13.10 4.19
C LEU A 147 5.78 11.90 4.83
N THR A 148 4.55 11.61 4.42
CA THR A 148 3.80 10.45 4.94
C THR A 148 4.43 9.12 4.53
N GLY A 149 4.96 9.00 3.31
CA GLY A 149 5.71 7.82 2.85
C GLY A 149 6.98 7.58 3.66
N ILE A 150 7.75 8.63 3.97
CA ILE A 150 8.94 8.55 4.84
C ILE A 150 8.54 8.11 6.25
N LEU A 151 7.49 8.72 6.82
CA LEU A 151 6.99 8.35 8.14
C LEU A 151 6.57 6.87 8.18
N GLN A 152 5.86 6.39 7.16
CA GLN A 152 5.48 4.97 7.05
C GLN A 152 6.71 4.05 6.99
N LEU A 153 7.75 4.42 6.24
CA LEU A 153 8.97 3.65 6.12
C LEU A 153 9.76 3.63 7.44
N VAL A 154 9.84 4.77 8.14
CA VAL A 154 10.49 4.89 9.46
C VAL A 154 9.77 4.04 10.50
N VAL A 155 8.43 4.14 10.57
CA VAL A 155 7.62 3.32 11.48
C VAL A 155 7.78 1.83 11.16
N TYR A 156 7.79 1.46 9.88
CA TYR A 156 8.07 0.08 9.48
C TYR A 156 9.46 -0.37 9.94
N CYS A 157 10.50 0.44 9.74
CA CYS A 157 11.85 0.12 10.19
C CYS A 157 11.93 -0.07 11.71
N ILE A 158 11.28 0.79 12.50
CA ILE A 158 11.24 0.65 13.97
C ILE A 158 10.50 -0.64 14.35
N TYR A 159 9.32 -0.89 13.77
CA TYR A 159 8.52 -2.08 14.09
C TYR A 159 9.22 -3.38 13.68
N SER A 160 9.83 -3.42 12.50
CA SER A 160 10.59 -4.58 12.00
C SER A 160 11.84 -4.87 12.82
N ARG A 161 12.38 -3.88 13.55
CA ARG A 161 13.47 -4.08 14.51
C ARG A 161 13.00 -4.59 15.87
N CYS A 162 11.75 -4.32 16.24
CA CYS A 162 11.13 -4.79 17.48
C CYS A 162 10.39 -6.14 17.34
N LYS A 163 10.19 -6.64 16.12
CA LYS A 163 9.59 -7.97 15.91
C LYS A 163 10.69 -9.01 16.09
N ASP A 164 10.85 -9.51 17.31
CA ASP A 164 11.57 -10.75 17.55
C ASP A 164 11.00 -11.84 16.61
N PRO A 165 11.84 -12.73 16.05
CA PRO A 165 11.35 -13.83 15.24
C PRO A 165 10.26 -14.58 16.02
N PRO A 166 9.19 -15.05 15.34
CA PRO A 166 8.20 -15.88 16.01
C PRO A 166 8.95 -17.06 16.65
N LYS A 167 8.82 -17.21 17.97
CA LYS A 167 9.37 -18.39 18.67
C LYS A 167 8.84 -19.62 17.95
N THR A 168 9.73 -20.36 17.32
CA THR A 168 9.40 -21.60 16.61
C THR A 168 8.86 -22.58 17.64
N HIS A 169 8.08 -23.59 17.24
CA HIS A 169 7.62 -24.63 18.17
C HIS A 169 8.79 -25.20 19.02
N ASP A 170 9.97 -25.33 18.40
CA ASP A 170 11.23 -25.73 19.04
C ASP A 170 11.72 -24.76 20.14
N ASP A 171 11.47 -23.45 20.01
CA ASP A 171 11.84 -22.45 21.01
C ASP A 171 10.88 -22.47 22.22
N ILE A 172 9.61 -22.81 21.99
CA ILE A 172 8.61 -23.00 23.05
C ILE A 172 8.92 -24.28 23.82
N GLU A 173 9.25 -25.37 23.12
CA GLU A 173 9.59 -26.66 23.72
C GLU A 173 10.89 -26.58 24.55
N LYS A 174 11.89 -25.83 24.08
CA LYS A 174 13.08 -25.49 24.89
C LYS A 174 12.71 -24.76 26.18
N VAL A 175 11.89 -23.72 26.10
CA VAL A 175 11.50 -22.93 27.29
C VAL A 175 10.68 -23.78 28.27
N ILE A 176 9.80 -24.67 27.79
CA ILE A 176 9.06 -25.61 28.64
C ILE A 176 10.00 -26.59 29.33
N SER A 177 10.96 -27.15 28.60
CA SER A 177 11.95 -28.07 29.18
C SER A 177 12.84 -27.41 30.24
N GLU A 178 13.23 -26.14 30.04
CA GLU A 178 13.99 -25.37 31.03
C GLU A 178 13.17 -25.09 32.29
N LEU A 179 11.86 -24.84 32.15
CA LEU A 179 10.94 -24.65 33.28
C LEU A 179 10.68 -25.96 34.05
N GLU A 180 10.56 -27.10 33.37
CA GLU A 180 10.42 -28.41 34.02
C GLU A 180 11.70 -28.82 34.79
N VAL A 181 12.88 -28.53 34.22
CA VAL A 181 14.16 -28.75 34.90
C VAL A 181 14.31 -27.85 36.12
N ALA A 182 13.92 -26.57 36.01
CA ALA A 182 13.96 -25.64 37.15
C ALA A 182 13.01 -26.07 38.29
N ALA A 183 11.78 -26.48 37.96
CA ALA A 183 10.81 -26.97 38.94
C ALA A 183 11.29 -28.26 39.65
N SER A 184 11.95 -29.17 38.91
CA SER A 184 12.52 -30.41 39.48
C SER A 184 13.70 -30.16 40.44
N LEU A 185 14.44 -29.07 40.23
CA LEU A 185 15.53 -28.64 41.13
C LEU A 185 15.01 -27.92 42.38
N GLU A 186 13.80 -27.36 42.34
CA GLU A 186 13.18 -26.71 43.48
C GLU A 186 12.60 -27.75 44.45
N ASP A 187 11.96 -28.81 43.93
CA ASP A 187 11.42 -29.92 44.73
C ASP A 187 12.51 -30.73 45.46
N THR A 188 13.71 -30.84 44.90
CA THR A 188 14.83 -31.56 45.54
C THR A 188 15.54 -30.73 46.62
N ASN A 189 15.41 -29.41 46.61
CA ASN A 189 16.00 -28.52 47.61
C ASN A 189 15.02 -28.12 48.73
N GLY A 190 13.72 -28.35 48.56
CA GLY A 190 12.68 -28.12 49.56
C GLY A 190 12.59 -29.19 50.68
N CYS A 191 13.33 -30.29 50.57
CA CYS A 191 13.41 -31.32 51.60
C CYS A 191 14.80 -31.34 52.25
N LYS A 192 15.09 -30.35 53.11
CA LYS A 192 16.07 -30.52 54.19
C LYS A 192 15.37 -30.30 55.53
N PRO A 193 15.43 -31.27 56.47
CA PRO A 193 14.96 -31.10 57.84
C PRO A 193 15.79 -30.07 58.61
#